data_AF-A0A819H987-F1
#
_entry.id   AF-A0A819H987-F1
#
_cell.length_a   1.000
_cell.length_b   1.000
_cell.length_c   1.000
_cell.angle_alpha   90.00
_cell.angle_beta   90.00
_cell.angle_gamma   90.00
#
_symmetry.space_group_name_H-M   'P 1'
#
loop_
_entity.id
_entity.type
_entity.pdbx_description
1 polymer ?
#
loop_
_entity_poly.entity_id
_entity_poly.type
_entity_poly.pdbx_seq_one_letter_code
_entity_poly.pdbx_strand_id
1 'polypeptide(L)'
;MESIDTWSRQIVDSCQKSLSEIYNSFKTIITTMIIPKNDENIHIGNACLWDYQLDGSTIIKWENDSMYCVVSAFALSLSSTT
;
A
#
# COMPACT_ATOMS: atom_id res chain seq x y z
N MET A 1 -22.95 -10.92 2.28
CA MET A 1 -22.34 -9.71 1.69
C MET A 1 -21.11 -9.43 2.52
N GLU A 2 -19.92 -9.61 1.96
CA GLU A 2 -18.68 -9.33 2.68
C GLU A 2 -18.55 -7.82 2.96
N SER A 3 -17.96 -7.45 4.09
CA SER A 3 -17.74 -6.05 4.44
C SER A 3 -16.49 -5.49 3.76
N ILE A 4 -16.44 -4.17 3.60
CA ILE A 4 -15.27 -3.44 3.10
C ILE A 4 -14.01 -3.77 3.92
N ASP A 5 -14.18 -4.00 5.23
CA ASP A 5 -13.09 -4.42 6.13
C ASP A 5 -12.49 -5.78 5.73
N THR A 6 -13.33 -6.72 5.28
CA THR A 6 -12.87 -8.03 4.80
C THR A 6 -12.04 -7.86 3.53
N TRP A 7 -12.50 -7.06 2.58
CA TRP A 7 -11.76 -6.78 1.35
C TRP A 7 -10.44 -6.08 1.63
N SER A 8 -10.44 -5.09 2.54
CA SER A 8 -9.23 -4.39 2.94
C SER A 8 -8.18 -5.35 3.51
N ARG A 9 -8.57 -6.26 4.41
CA ARG A 9 -7.68 -7.31 4.93
C ARG A 9 -7.17 -8.24 3.85
N GLN A 10 -8.05 -8.75 2.98
CA GLN A 10 -7.65 -9.65 1.88
C GLN A 10 -6.64 -8.99 0.95
N ILE A 11 -6.80 -7.71 0.63
CA ILE A 11 -5.85 -6.95 -0.19
C ILE A 11 -4.50 -6.85 0.52
N VAL A 12 -4.50 -6.43 1.80
CA VAL A 12 -3.27 -6.30 2.59
C VAL A 12 -2.55 -7.65 2.70
N ASP A 13 -3.25 -8.72 3.05
CA ASP A 13 -2.69 -10.06 3.22
C ASP A 13 -2.08 -10.59 1.91
N SER A 14 -2.77 -10.38 0.78
CA SER A 14 -2.29 -10.79 -0.55
C SER A 14 -1.02 -10.03 -0.95
N CYS A 15 -1.00 -8.71 -0.76
CA CYS A 15 0.17 -7.88 -1.01
C CYS A 15 1.33 -8.27 -0.08
N GLN A 16 1.05 -8.50 1.20
CA GLN A 16 2.07 -8.88 2.20
C GLN A 16 2.70 -10.22 1.85
N LYS A 17 1.88 -11.22 1.50
CA LYS A 17 2.37 -12.52 1.05
C LYS A 17 3.30 -12.37 -0.16
N SER A 18 2.83 -11.70 -1.21
CA SER A 18 3.59 -11.51 -2.45
C SER A 18 4.91 -10.76 -2.21
N LEU A 19 4.88 -9.70 -1.40
CA LEU A 19 6.09 -8.93 -1.08
C LEU A 19 7.07 -9.72 -0.20
N SER A 20 6.58 -10.55 0.73
CA SER A 20 7.44 -11.35 1.60
C SER A 20 8.22 -12.44 0.84
N GLU A 21 7.66 -12.93 -0.27
CA GLU A 21 8.31 -13.91 -1.14
C GLU A 21 9.47 -13.29 -1.95
N ILE A 22 9.36 -12.01 -2.30
CA ILE A 22 10.35 -11.29 -3.12
C ILE A 22 11.38 -10.55 -2.26
N TYR A 23 10.93 -9.95 -1.16
CA TYR A 23 11.70 -9.04 -0.29
C TYR A 23 11.77 -9.57 1.14
N ASN A 24 12.17 -10.83 1.32
CA ASN A 24 12.20 -11.50 2.63
C ASN A 24 13.09 -10.82 3.71
N SER A 25 13.98 -9.92 3.30
CA SER A 25 14.94 -9.21 4.17
C SER A 25 14.55 -7.75 4.42
N PHE A 26 13.34 -7.35 4.05
CA PHE A 26 12.82 -5.99 4.20
C PHE A 26 11.69 -5.94 5.22
N LYS A 27 11.56 -4.80 5.89
CA LYS A 27 10.35 -4.47 6.64
C LYS A 27 9.36 -3.78 5.71
N THR A 28 8.20 -4.38 5.52
CA THR A 28 7.17 -3.85 4.64
C THR A 28 6.05 -3.14 5.42
N ILE A 29 5.50 -2.08 4.85
CA ILE A 29 4.31 -1.38 5.33
C ILE A 29 3.33 -1.32 4.16
N ILE A 30 2.11 -1.77 4.37
CA ILE A 30 1.06 -1.79 3.35
C ILE A 30 -0.15 -1.06 3.91
N THR A 31 -0.69 -0.12 3.13
CA THR A 31 -1.88 0.64 3.49
C THR A 31 -2.86 0.56 2.34
N THR A 32 -4.08 0.11 2.63
CA THR A 32 -5.19 0.04 1.67
C THR A 32 -6.26 1.04 2.08
N MET A 33 -6.65 1.92 1.15
CA MET A 33 -7.73 2.89 1.30
C MET A 33 -8.82 2.58 0.28
N ILE A 34 -10.02 2.27 0.75
CA ILE A 34 -11.21 2.10 -0.10
C ILE A 34 -12.13 3.29 0.18
N ILE A 35 -12.37 4.11 -0.83
CA ILE A 35 -13.05 5.40 -0.70
C ILE A 35 -14.25 5.39 -1.65
N PRO A 36 -15.48 5.70 -1.19
CA PRO A 36 -16.63 5.81 -2.07
C PRO A 36 -16.44 6.97 -3.06
N LYS A 37 -16.89 6.79 -4.31
CA LYS A 37 -16.98 7.86 -5.29
C LYS A 37 -18.22 8.69 -5.00
N ASN A 38 -18.01 9.82 -4.37
CA ASN A 38 -18.93 10.94 -4.31
C ASN A 38 -18.39 12.07 -5.22
N ASP A 39 -19.18 13.13 -5.43
CA ASP A 39 -18.82 14.30 -6.25
C ASP A 39 -17.74 15.19 -5.59
N GLU A 40 -16.75 14.58 -4.90
CA GLU A 40 -15.68 15.25 -4.18
C GLU A 40 -14.31 15.00 -4.84
N ASN A 41 -13.46 16.03 -4.85
CA ASN A 41 -12.09 15.91 -5.32
C ASN A 41 -11.20 15.33 -4.22
N ILE A 42 -10.64 14.15 -4.46
CA ILE A 42 -9.77 13.45 -3.51
C ILE A 42 -8.30 13.67 -3.90
N HIS A 43 -7.52 14.22 -2.98
CA HIS A 43 -6.06 14.32 -3.09
C HIS A 43 -5.39 13.38 -2.08
N ILE A 44 -4.67 12.39 -2.59
CA ILE A 44 -3.91 11.43 -1.77
C ILE A 44 -2.43 11.62 -2.04
N GLY A 45 -1.65 11.72 -0.98
CA GLY A 45 -0.20 11.81 -1.05
C GLY A 45 0.45 11.20 0.19
N ASN A 46 1.67 10.72 0.01
CA ASN A 46 2.46 10.10 1.07
C ASN A 46 3.80 10.85 1.13
N ALA A 47 4.32 11.06 2.34
CA ALA A 47 5.62 11.68 2.55
C ALA A 47 6.45 10.77 3.47
N CYS A 48 7.72 10.56 3.11
CA CYS A 48 8.63 9.70 3.85
C CYS A 48 10.02 10.33 3.92
N LEU A 49 10.72 10.08 5.03
CA LEU A 49 12.15 10.32 5.18
C LEU A 49 12.83 8.95 5.27
N TRP A 50 13.63 8.60 4.27
CA TRP A 50 14.15 7.24 4.06
C TRP A 50 15.43 7.23 3.23
N ASP A 51 16.10 6.09 3.16
CA ASP A 51 17.29 5.88 2.35
C ASP A 51 16.89 5.67 0.88
N TYR A 52 17.27 6.59 -0.01
CA TYR A 52 16.89 6.53 -1.42
C TYR A 52 17.53 5.38 -2.23
N GLN A 53 18.60 4.77 -1.71
CA GLN A 53 19.28 3.64 -2.34
C GLN A 53 18.71 2.30 -1.88
N LEU A 54 18.33 2.22 -0.61
CA LEU A 54 17.93 0.96 0.01
C LEU A 54 16.42 0.81 0.15
N ASP A 55 15.69 1.91 0.37
CA ASP A 55 14.26 1.88 0.61
C ASP A 55 13.48 2.14 -0.67
N GLY A 56 12.23 1.66 -0.71
CA GLY A 56 11.37 1.82 -1.87
C GLY A 56 9.90 1.97 -1.52
N SER A 57 9.13 2.55 -2.44
CA SER A 57 7.68 2.51 -2.36
C SER A 57 7.01 2.43 -3.71
N THR A 58 5.74 2.07 -3.68
CA THR A 58 4.83 2.20 -4.80
C THR A 58 3.43 2.56 -4.30
N ILE A 59 2.70 3.29 -5.13
CA ILE A 59 1.29 3.63 -4.91
C ILE A 59 0.52 3.17 -6.14
N ILE A 60 -0.47 2.31 -5.92
CA ILE A 60 -1.35 1.79 -6.96
C ILE A 60 -2.75 2.33 -6.70
N LYS A 61 -3.33 2.98 -7.72
CA LYS A 61 -4.71 3.44 -7.71
C LYS A 61 -5.53 2.57 -8.66
N TRP A 62 -6.61 2.00 -8.15
CA TRP A 62 -7.66 1.34 -8.91
C TRP A 62 -8.99 2.05 -8.68
N GLU A 63 -9.90 1.97 -9.64
CA GLU A 63 -11.23 2.57 -9.54
C GLU A 63 -12.28 1.80 -10.33
N ASN A 64 -13.54 1.91 -9.91
CA ASN A 64 -14.72 1.52 -10.68
C ASN A 64 -15.77 2.65 -10.62
N ASP A 65 -17.01 2.41 -11.03
CA ASP A 65 -18.05 3.45 -11.05
C ASP A 65 -18.44 3.99 -9.67
N SER A 66 -18.14 3.27 -8.58
CA SER A 66 -18.66 3.60 -7.23
C SER A 66 -17.58 3.81 -6.16
N MET A 67 -16.32 3.47 -6.44
CA MET A 67 -15.23 3.61 -5.46
C MET A 67 -13.85 3.78 -6.10
N TYR A 68 -12.95 4.36 -5.33
CA TYR A 68 -11.51 4.29 -5.49
C TYR A 68 -10.94 3.26 -4.51
N CYS A 69 -9.93 2.52 -4.94
CA CYS A 69 -9.06 1.72 -4.07
C CYS A 69 -7.61 2.14 -4.29
N VAL A 70 -6.95 2.62 -3.23
CA VAL A 70 -5.55 3.03 -3.27
C VAL A 70 -4.74 2.16 -2.33
N VAL A 71 -3.72 1.51 -2.86
CA VAL A 71 -2.77 0.70 -2.09
C VAL A 71 -1.41 1.39 -2.13
N SER A 72 -0.88 1.72 -0.96
CA SER A 72 0.50 2.21 -0.80
C SER A 72 1.33 1.11 -0.14
N ALA A 73 2.45 0.75 -0.76
CA ALA A 73 3.40 -0.20 -0.20
C ALA A 73 4.77 0.48 -0.03
N PHE A 74 5.39 0.25 1.11
CA PHE A 74 6.73 0.71 1.46
C PHE A 74 7.56 -0.51 1.83
N ALA A 75 8.78 -0.59 1.32
CA ALA A 75 9.77 -1.59 1.67
C ALA A 75 10.99 -0.86 2.24
N LEU A 76 11.30 -1.15 3.49
CA LEU A 76 12.40 -0.54 4.24
C LEU A 76 13.50 -1.57 4.46
N SER A 77 14.71 -1.25 4.04
CA SER A 77 15.88 -2.08 4.27
C SER A 77 16.17 -2.19 5.76
N LEU A 78 16.44 -3.41 6.23
CA LEU A 78 16.87 -3.65 7.61
C LEU A 78 18.39 -3.50 7.79
N SER A 79 19.14 -3.52 6.68
CA SER A 79 20.58 -3.26 6.68
C SER A 79 20.84 -1.76 6.66
N SER A 80 21.52 -1.27 7.69
CA SER A 80 22.04 0.10 7.76
C SER A 80 23.35 0.14 6.99
N THR A 81 23.43 0.92 5.91
CA THR A 81 24.74 1.28 5.35
C THR A 81 25.41 2.20 6.36
N THR A 82 26.43 1.66 7.05
CA THR A 82 27.33 2.43 7.90
C THR A 82 28.42 3.06 7.04
#